data_AF-A0A7X7KFP1-F1
#
_entry.id   AF-A0A7X7KFP1-F1
#
_cell.length_a   1.000
_cell.length_b   1.000
_cell.length_c   1.000
_cell.angle_alpha   90.00
_cell.angle_beta   90.00
_cell.angle_gamma   90.00
#
_symmetry.space_group_name_H-M   'P 1'
#
loop_
_entity.id
_entity.type
_entity.pdbx_description
1 polymer ?
#
loop_
_entity_poly.entity_id
_entity_poly.type
_entity_poly.pdbx_seq_one_letter_code
_entity_poly.pdbx_strand_id
1 'polypeptide(L)' 'MPTSKTNWTWQLDRTIPSELVVGRKLLDELLAKLESLKWNRHDIFSVHLAVDEALTNAIVHGNKSDAEKQVRFSCR' A
#
# COMPACT_ATOMS: atom_id res chain seq x y z
N MET A 1 -26.20 0.18 21.00
CA MET A 1 -26.00 0.19 19.53
C MET A 1 -24.73 -0.59 19.24
N PRO A 2 -24.75 -1.80 18.67
CA PRO A 2 -23.53 -2.46 18.28
C PRO A 2 -23.04 -1.83 16.98
N THR A 3 -21.88 -1.18 17.02
CA THR A 3 -21.17 -0.69 15.84
C THR A 3 -20.88 -1.88 14.92
N SER A 4 -21.50 -1.92 13.75
CA SER A 4 -21.23 -2.91 12.71
C SER A 4 -19.72 -2.96 12.44
N LYS A 5 -19.06 -4.01 12.92
CA LYS A 5 -17.67 -4.30 12.56
C LYS A 5 -17.69 -4.68 11.09
N THR A 6 -17.26 -3.78 10.22
CA THR A 6 -16.95 -4.10 8.83
C THR A 6 -15.89 -5.21 8.84
N ASN A 7 -16.28 -6.43 8.53
CA ASN A 7 -15.39 -7.58 8.44
C ASN A 7 -14.66 -7.53 7.09
N TRP A 8 -13.67 -6.64 6.98
CA TRP A 8 -12.73 -6.67 5.88
C TRP A 8 -11.88 -7.94 5.97
N THR A 9 -11.71 -8.63 4.85
CA THR A 9 -10.97 -9.89 4.76
C THR A 9 -9.50 -9.72 5.11
N TRP A 10 -8.96 -8.52 4.85
CA TRP A 10 -7.62 -8.11 5.26
C TRP A 10 -7.53 -6.58 5.24
N GLN A 11 -6.71 -6.02 6.12
CA GLN A 11 -6.45 -4.59 6.20
C GLN A 11 -4.97 -4.37 6.51
N LEU A 12 -4.41 -3.27 6.00
CA LEU A 12 -3.06 -2.84 6.32
C LEU A 12 -3.09 -1.34 6.56
N ASP A 13 -2.44 -0.91 7.64
CA ASP A 13 -2.21 0.50 7.96
C ASP A 13 -0.78 0.63 8.46
N ARG A 14 0.05 1.34 7.71
CA ARG A 14 1.48 1.47 7.96
C ARG A 14 1.91 2.89 7.67
N THR A 15 2.80 3.40 8.51
CA THR A 15 3.56 4.61 8.22
C THR A 15 4.98 4.18 7.88
N ILE A 16 5.47 4.62 6.73
CA ILE A 16 6.81 4.35 6.25
C ILE A 16 7.60 5.65 6.09
N PRO A 17 8.93 5.64 6.24
CA PRO A 17 9.77 6.72 5.78
C PRO A 17 9.50 7.01 4.30
N SER A 18 9.67 8.26 3.89
CA SER A 18 9.50 8.68 2.50
C SER A 18 10.69 8.22 1.63
N GLU A 19 10.83 6.90 1.53
CA GLU A 19 11.88 6.20 0.81
C GLU A 19 11.27 5.14 -0.11
N LEU A 20 11.62 5.20 -1.40
CA LEU A 20 11.10 4.27 -2.40
C LEU A 20 11.41 2.80 -2.08
N VAL A 21 12.56 2.52 -1.48
CA VAL A 21 12.95 1.14 -1.10
C VAL A 21 11.99 0.56 -0.08
N VAL A 22 11.56 1.36 0.91
CA VAL A 22 10.59 0.92 1.91
C VAL A 22 9.20 0.80 1.30
N GLY A 23 8.81 1.76 0.44
CA GLY A 23 7.57 1.71 -0.32
C GLY A 23 7.45 0.44 -1.19
N ARG A 24 8.54 0.04 -1.87
CA ARG A 24 8.54 -1.15 -2.71
C ARG A 24 8.37 -2.44 -1.90
N LYS A 25 9.02 -2.55 -0.75
CA LYS A 25 8.82 -3.69 0.17
C LYS A 25 7.36 -3.81 0.62
N LEU A 26 6.73 -2.66 0.92
CA LEU A 26 5.32 -2.62 1.29
C LEU A 26 4.41 -3.08 0.13
N LEU A 27 4.72 -2.68 -1.10
CA LEU A 27 4.02 -3.13 -2.29
C LEU A 27 4.18 -4.64 -2.50
N ASP A 28 5.38 -5.18 -2.35
CA ASP A 28 5.63 -6.62 -2.50
C ASP A 28 4.85 -7.44 -1.46
N GLU A 29 4.80 -6.98 -0.19
CA GLU A 29 3.99 -7.58 0.88
C GLU A 29 2.49 -7.57 0.55
N LEU A 30 1.99 -6.44 0.03
CA LEU A 30 0.61 -6.30 -0.42
C LEU A 30 0.28 -7.29 -1.54
N LEU A 31 1.11 -7.37 -2.58
CA LEU A 31 0.87 -8.25 -3.73
C LEU A 31 0.91 -9.72 -3.32
N ALA A 32 1.89 -10.13 -2.50
CA ALA A 32 1.94 -11.47 -1.94
C ALA A 32 0.68 -11.81 -1.13
N LYS A 33 0.11 -10.81 -0.43
CA LYS A 33 -1.14 -11.01 0.29
C LYS A 33 -2.33 -11.20 -0.66
N LEU A 34 -2.44 -10.41 -1.72
CA LEU A 34 -3.51 -10.57 -2.71
C LEU A 34 -3.43 -11.93 -3.43
N GLU A 35 -2.23 -12.38 -3.75
CA GLU A 35 -2.00 -13.74 -4.28
C GLU A 35 -2.46 -14.83 -3.30
N SER A 36 -2.15 -14.67 -2.00
CA SER A 36 -2.60 -15.61 -0.96
C SER A 36 -4.14 -15.66 -0.84
N LEU A 37 -4.82 -14.55 -1.15
CA LEU A 37 -6.27 -14.41 -1.19
C LEU A 37 -6.89 -14.89 -2.51
N LYS A 38 -6.10 -15.48 -3.41
CA LYS A 38 -6.53 -16.04 -4.70
C LYS A 38 -7.14 -15.00 -5.65
N TRP A 39 -6.70 -13.75 -5.57
CA TRP A 39 -7.05 -12.74 -6.57
C TRP A 39 -6.50 -13.14 -7.93
N ASN A 40 -7.20 -12.75 -9.00
CA ASN A 40 -6.71 -13.01 -10.34
C ASN A 40 -5.54 -12.07 -10.68
N ARG A 41 -4.73 -12.45 -11.67
CA ARG A 41 -3.53 -11.68 -12.05
C ARG A 41 -3.85 -10.29 -12.57
N HIS A 42 -5.00 -10.09 -13.21
CA HIS A 42 -5.39 -8.79 -13.77
C HIS A 42 -5.64 -7.77 -12.65
N ASP A 43 -6.37 -8.17 -11.62
CA ASP A 43 -6.66 -7.32 -10.47
C ASP A 43 -5.39 -7.03 -9.66
N ILE A 44 -4.55 -8.05 -9.44
CA ILE A 44 -3.25 -7.88 -8.77
C ILE A 44 -2.36 -6.88 -9.54
N PHE A 45 -2.30 -7.00 -10.87
CA PHE A 45 -1.52 -6.08 -11.70
C PHE A 45 -2.08 -4.65 -11.65
N SER A 46 -3.40 -4.50 -11.65
CA SER A 46 -4.04 -3.18 -11.53
C SER A 46 -3.73 -2.53 -10.17
N VAL A 47 -3.77 -3.29 -9.08
CA VAL A 47 -3.36 -2.81 -7.75
C VAL A 47 -1.87 -2.48 -7.72
N HIS A 48 -1.01 -3.29 -8.36
CA HIS A 48 0.42 -3.01 -8.46
C HIS A 48 0.66 -1.62 -9.03
N LEU A 49 0.13 -1.35 -10.22
CA LEU A 49 0.35 -0.07 -10.91
C LEU A 49 -0.20 1.11 -10.09
N ALA A 50 -1.42 0.98 -9.56
CA ALA A 50 -2.05 2.05 -8.79
C ALA A 50 -1.24 2.40 -7.53
N VAL A 51 -0.74 1.39 -6.81
CA VAL A 51 0.03 1.61 -5.58
C VAL A 51 1.44 2.12 -5.90
N ASP A 52 2.11 1.60 -6.93
CA ASP A 52 3.45 2.04 -7.33
C ASP A 52 3.46 3.52 -7.74
N GLU A 53 2.46 3.94 -8.52
CA GLU A 53 2.28 5.33 -8.91
C GLU A 53 1.92 6.22 -7.71
N ALA A 54 1.04 5.75 -6.81
CA ALA A 54 0.70 6.49 -5.60
C ALA A 54 1.90 6.68 -4.67
N LEU A 55 2.74 5.65 -4.50
CA LEU A 55 3.97 5.71 -3.72
C LEU A 55 4.97 6.67 -4.37
N THR A 56 5.16 6.60 -5.68
CA THR A 56 6.04 7.52 -6.42
C THR A 56 5.57 8.96 -6.28
N ASN A 57 4.27 9.20 -6.41
CA ASN A 57 3.67 10.51 -6.23
C ASN A 57 3.83 11.05 -4.80
N ALA A 58 3.64 10.22 -3.78
CA ALA A 58 3.80 10.64 -2.39
C ALA A 58 5.28 10.87 -2.01
N ILE A 59 6.16 9.94 -2.39
CA ILE A 59 7.56 9.92 -1.97
C ILE A 59 8.40 10.87 -2.82
N VAL A 60 8.39 10.70 -4.13
CA VAL A 60 9.27 11.41 -5.06
C VAL A 60 8.71 12.80 -5.38
N HIS A 61 7.45 12.87 -5.78
CA HIS A 61 6.88 14.15 -6.22
C HIS A 61 6.40 15.01 -5.04
N GLY A 62 5.76 14.40 -4.04
CA GLY A 62 5.23 15.09 -2.87
C GLY A 62 6.34 15.46 -1.88
N ASN A 63 6.95 14.44 -1.28
CA ASN A 63 7.96 14.64 -0.23
C ASN A 63 9.37 14.92 -0.75
N LYS A 64 9.64 14.77 -2.06
CA LYS A 64 10.95 14.97 -2.68
C LYS A 64 12.03 14.00 -2.17
N SER A 65 11.63 12.79 -1.83
CA SER A 65 12.50 11.74 -1.25
C SER A 65 13.19 12.18 0.05
N ASP A 66 12.54 13.08 0.80
CA ASP A 66 12.99 13.55 2.10
C ASP A 66 12.70 12.49 3.17
N ALA A 67 13.74 11.76 3.60
CA ALA A 67 13.63 10.67 4.56
C ALA A 67 13.14 11.10 5.96
N GLU A 68 13.16 12.39 6.29
CA GLU A 68 12.58 12.90 7.54
C GLU A 68 11.04 12.96 7.47
N LYS A 69 10.48 12.92 6.27
CA LYS A 69 9.03 12.85 6.05
C LYS A 69 8.54 11.43 6.01
N GLN A 70 7.26 11.28 6.34
CA GLN A 70 6.60 9.98 6.41
C GLN A 70 5.43 9.92 5.43
N VAL A 71 5.19 8.72 4.91
CA VAL A 71 4.04 8.40 4.07
C VAL A 71 3.18 7.38 4.82
N ARG A 72 1.91 7.70 5.01
CA ARG A 72 0.93 6.77 5.57
C ARG A 72 0.23 6.02 4.45
N PHE A 73 0.29 4.71 4.51
CA PHE A 73 -0.36 3.79 3.58
C PHE A 73 -1.45 3.02 4.32
N SER A 74 -2.67 2.99 3.75
CA SER A 74 -3.76 2.20 4.31
C SER A 74 -4.65 1.57 3.24
N CYS A 75 -5.00 0.28 3.39
CA CYS A 75 -5.96 -0.43 2.55
C CYS A 75 -6.90 -1.31 3.38
N ARG A 76 -8.11 -1.55 2.85
CA ARG A 76 -9.17 -2.35 3.48
C ARG A 76 -10.07 -2.99 2.43
#